data_AF-A0A9X2CH69-F1
#
_entry.id   AF-A0A9X2CH69-F1
#
_cell.length_a   1.000
_cell.length_b   1.000
_cell.length_c   1.000
_cell.angle_alpha   90.00
_cell.angle_beta   90.00
_cell.angle_gamma   90.00
#
_symmetry.space_group_name_H-M   'P 1'
#
loop_
_entity.id
_entity.type
_entity.pdbx_description
1 polymer ?
#
loop_
_entity_poly.entity_id
_entity_poly.type
_entity_poly.pdbx_seq_one_letter_code
_entity_poly.pdbx_strand_id
1 'polypeptide(L)'
;MKIVYIDMDDTLCDYKSAFEQARRLRPDIEYPQSQPSFFLNLSPLPNAIDAMQCFLADERYDPYILTAPSVKNPLCYTEKRLWVEKHLGFAYAERLIISPVKDLLVGDYLIDDYLEGKGQESFQGELIHFAGEHFKEWNAVMRYFGLTKAFK
;
A
#
# COMPACT_ATOMS: atom_id res chain seq x y z
N MET A 1 8.10 19.39 4.55
CA MET A 1 7.57 18.16 3.93
C MET A 1 6.46 17.63 4.80
N LYS A 2 5.36 17.19 4.19
CA LYS A 2 4.26 16.50 4.87
C LYS A 2 4.47 14.98 4.78
N ILE A 3 4.30 14.27 5.88
CA ILE A 3 4.44 12.81 5.93
C ILE A 3 3.19 12.18 5.32
N VAL A 4 3.39 11.36 4.30
CA VAL A 4 2.31 10.63 3.62
C VAL A 4 2.54 9.14 3.81
N TYR A 5 1.64 8.48 4.51
CA TYR A 5 1.61 7.03 4.60
C TYR A 5 0.75 6.45 3.48
N ILE A 6 1.26 5.42 2.80
CA ILE A 6 0.58 4.73 1.71
C ILE A 6 0.45 3.25 2.08
N ASP A 7 -0.77 2.74 2.14
CA ASP A 7 -1.00 1.30 2.30
C ASP A 7 -0.52 0.50 1.09
N MET A 8 -0.34 -0.81 1.27
CA MET A 8 0.14 -1.70 0.22
C MET A 8 -0.96 -2.56 -0.42
N ASP A 9 -1.74 -3.30 0.37
CA ASP A 9 -2.65 -4.32 -0.18
C ASP A 9 -3.93 -3.62 -0.65
N ASP A 10 -4.34 -3.85 -1.89
CA ASP A 10 -5.47 -3.16 -2.54
C ASP A 10 -5.34 -1.61 -2.64
N THR A 11 -4.15 -1.08 -2.32
CA THR A 11 -3.75 0.32 -2.52
C THR A 11 -2.57 0.45 -3.50
N LEU A 12 -1.49 -0.30 -3.29
CA LEU A 12 -0.35 -0.38 -4.24
C LEU A 12 -0.38 -1.64 -5.10
N CYS A 13 -0.91 -2.75 -4.59
CA CYS A 13 -0.95 -4.03 -5.29
C CYS A 13 -2.32 -4.71 -5.16
N ASP A 14 -2.69 -5.52 -6.14
CA ASP A 14 -4.00 -6.19 -6.22
C ASP A 14 -4.03 -7.46 -5.36
N TYR A 15 -4.26 -7.28 -4.06
CA TYR A 15 -4.38 -8.38 -3.10
C TYR A 15 -5.67 -9.16 -3.32
N LYS A 16 -6.80 -8.47 -3.48
CA LYS A 16 -8.13 -9.07 -3.58
C LYS A 16 -8.26 -10.02 -4.76
N SER A 17 -7.80 -9.64 -5.95
CA SER A 17 -7.89 -10.53 -7.12
C SER A 17 -6.99 -11.76 -6.94
N ALA A 18 -5.78 -11.59 -6.41
CA ALA A 18 -4.86 -12.70 -6.15
C ALA A 18 -5.43 -13.67 -5.10
N PHE A 19 -6.00 -13.13 -4.02
CA PHE A 19 -6.64 -13.91 -2.97
C PHE A 19 -7.82 -14.72 -3.52
N GLU A 20 -8.74 -14.08 -4.25
CA GLU A 20 -9.90 -14.76 -4.83
C GLU A 20 -9.53 -15.80 -5.89
N GLN A 21 -8.51 -15.52 -6.71
CA GLN A 21 -7.98 -16.50 -7.65
C GLN A 21 -7.39 -17.72 -6.91
N ALA A 22 -6.58 -17.50 -5.88
CA ALA A 22 -6.00 -18.58 -5.09
C ALA A 22 -7.06 -19.44 -4.41
N ARG A 23 -8.12 -18.82 -3.86
CA ARG A 23 -9.29 -19.54 -3.31
C ARG A 23 -10.02 -20.38 -4.33
N ARG A 24 -10.22 -19.87 -5.55
CA ARG A 24 -10.88 -20.62 -6.64
C ARG A 24 -10.06 -21.81 -7.09
N LEU A 25 -8.73 -21.67 -7.15
CA LEU A 25 -7.82 -22.74 -7.59
C LEU A 25 -7.60 -23.80 -6.50
N ARG A 26 -7.57 -23.40 -5.23
CA ARG A 26 -7.25 -24.24 -4.07
C ARG A 26 -8.21 -23.98 -2.90
N PRO A 27 -9.50 -24.35 -3.04
CA PRO A 27 -10.50 -24.09 -2.01
C PRO A 27 -10.26 -24.88 -0.70
N ASP A 28 -9.38 -25.88 -0.73
CA ASP A 28 -8.93 -26.66 0.43
C ASP A 28 -8.01 -25.87 1.38
N ILE A 29 -7.42 -24.77 0.90
CA ILE A 29 -6.53 -23.92 1.70
C ILE A 29 -7.35 -22.82 2.37
N GLU A 30 -7.53 -22.91 3.69
CA GLU A 30 -8.28 -21.91 4.49
C GLU A 30 -7.66 -20.51 4.40
N TYR A 31 -6.33 -20.41 4.35
CA TYR A 31 -5.57 -19.17 4.25
C TYR A 31 -4.71 -19.14 2.98
N PRO A 32 -5.27 -18.83 1.80
CA PRO A 32 -4.53 -18.81 0.54
C PRO A 32 -3.31 -17.87 0.57
N GLN A 33 -3.42 -16.76 1.29
CA GLN A 33 -2.35 -15.79 1.47
C GLN A 33 -1.19 -16.28 2.36
N SER A 34 -1.32 -17.46 2.98
CA SER A 34 -0.23 -18.10 3.75
C SER A 34 0.78 -18.83 2.87
N GLN A 35 0.47 -19.00 1.58
CA GLN A 35 1.33 -19.73 0.68
C GLN A 35 2.60 -18.93 0.35
N PRO A 36 3.77 -19.60 0.21
CA PRO A 36 4.99 -18.94 -0.19
C PRO A 36 4.82 -18.16 -1.51
N SER A 37 5.47 -17.01 -1.58
CA SER A 37 5.46 -16.05 -2.69
C SER A 37 4.10 -15.39 -2.97
N PHE A 38 3.09 -15.54 -2.11
CA PHE A 38 1.79 -14.91 -2.32
C PHE A 38 1.93 -13.38 -2.41
N PHE A 39 2.57 -12.76 -1.42
CA PHE A 39 2.70 -11.30 -1.38
C PHE A 39 3.72 -10.78 -2.40
N LEU A 40 4.79 -11.54 -2.63
CA LEU A 40 5.83 -11.19 -3.60
C LEU A 40 5.31 -11.12 -5.05
N ASN A 41 4.28 -11.89 -5.36
CA ASN A 41 3.74 -12.02 -6.71
C ASN A 41 2.49 -11.16 -6.97
N LEU A 42 2.06 -10.33 -6.00
CA LEU A 42 0.94 -9.42 -6.20
C LEU A 42 1.25 -8.46 -7.35
N SER A 43 0.28 -8.24 -8.24
CA SER A 43 0.44 -7.30 -9.34
C SER A 43 0.25 -5.86 -8.85
N PRO A 44 1.08 -4.89 -9.25
CA PRO A 44 0.83 -3.49 -8.94
C PRO A 44 -0.53 -3.02 -9.49
N LEU A 45 -1.20 -2.14 -8.76
CA LEU A 45 -2.39 -1.47 -9.27
C LEU A 45 -2.04 -0.43 -10.35
N PRO A 46 -2.97 -0.12 -11.29
CA PRO A 46 -2.73 0.88 -12.32
C PRO A 46 -2.29 2.23 -11.74
N ASN A 47 -1.21 2.79 -12.30
CA ASN A 47 -0.57 4.04 -11.88
C ASN A 47 0.00 4.08 -10.44
N ALA A 48 -0.01 2.97 -9.68
CA ALA A 48 0.55 2.94 -8.32
C ALA A 48 2.05 3.26 -8.30
N ILE A 49 2.81 2.62 -9.18
CA ILE A 49 4.26 2.82 -9.27
C ILE A 49 4.59 4.27 -9.67
N ASP A 50 3.88 4.80 -10.66
CA ASP A 50 4.05 6.19 -11.10
C ASP A 50 3.71 7.18 -9.98
N ALA A 51 2.64 6.93 -9.22
CA ALA A 51 2.26 7.78 -8.09
C ALA A 51 3.33 7.83 -7.02
N MET A 52 3.90 6.67 -6.66
CA MET A 52 5.01 6.58 -5.72
C MET A 52 6.23 7.34 -6.25
N GLN A 53 6.60 7.18 -7.52
CA GLN A 53 7.70 7.96 -8.10
C GLN A 53 7.44 9.47 -8.06
N CYS A 54 6.20 9.91 -8.28
CA CYS A 54 5.82 11.33 -8.19
C CYS A 54 5.91 11.84 -6.75
N PHE A 55 5.43 11.08 -5.76
CA PHE A 55 5.58 11.44 -4.34
C PHE A 55 7.04 11.56 -3.94
N LEU A 56 7.89 10.62 -4.36
CA LEU A 56 9.31 10.62 -4.00
C LEU A 56 10.07 11.80 -4.63
N ALA A 57 9.63 12.27 -5.79
CA ALA A 57 10.25 13.39 -6.51
C ALA A 57 9.75 14.78 -6.05
N ASP A 58 8.68 14.84 -5.27
CA ASP A 58 8.05 16.10 -4.87
C ASP A 58 8.49 16.53 -3.47
N GLU A 59 9.21 17.66 -3.40
CA GLU A 59 9.78 18.20 -2.16
C GLU A 59 8.73 18.61 -1.10
N ARG A 60 7.45 18.63 -1.45
CA ARG A 60 6.36 18.92 -0.50
C ARG A 60 6.06 17.72 0.39
N TYR A 61 6.37 16.50 -0.03
CA TYR A 61 5.95 15.26 0.63
C TYR A 61 7.13 14.38 1.07
N ASP A 62 6.92 13.62 2.13
CA ASP A 62 7.82 12.57 2.60
C ASP A 62 7.05 11.23 2.64
N PRO A 63 7.09 10.44 1.57
CA PRO A 63 6.24 9.26 1.44
C PRO A 63 6.83 8.03 2.16
N TYR A 64 5.99 7.30 2.89
CA TYR A 64 6.32 6.03 3.51
C TYR A 64 5.26 4.98 3.17
N ILE A 65 5.68 3.72 3.04
CA ILE A 65 4.74 2.61 2.95
C ILE A 65 4.37 2.19 4.36
N LEU A 66 3.08 2.15 4.69
CA LEU A 66 2.58 1.71 5.99
C LEU A 66 1.57 0.59 5.79
N THR A 67 2.03 -0.65 5.97
CA THR A 67 1.23 -1.84 5.69
C THR A 67 1.07 -2.73 6.92
N ALA A 68 -0.11 -3.32 7.08
CA ALA A 68 -0.36 -4.33 8.10
C ALA A 68 0.15 -5.71 7.61
N PRO A 69 0.87 -6.47 8.44
CA PRO A 69 1.27 -7.83 8.08
C PRO A 69 0.10 -8.81 8.25
N SER A 70 0.06 -9.83 7.41
CA SER A 70 -0.68 -11.06 7.72
C SER A 70 0.10 -11.85 8.77
N VAL A 71 -0.25 -11.70 10.05
CA VAL A 71 0.43 -12.39 11.16
C VAL A 71 0.34 -13.92 11.09
N LYS A 72 -0.61 -14.45 10.30
CA LYS A 72 -0.75 -15.89 10.01
C LYS A 72 0.29 -16.40 9.01
N ASN A 73 1.01 -15.50 8.33
CA ASN A 73 2.06 -15.83 7.38
C ASN A 73 3.37 -15.08 7.75
N PRO A 74 4.32 -15.73 8.44
CA PRO A 74 5.62 -15.12 8.73
C PRO A 74 6.41 -14.68 7.48
N LEU A 75 6.17 -15.31 6.32
CA LEU A 75 6.81 -14.91 5.06
C LEU A 75 6.29 -13.56 4.56
N CYS A 76 5.08 -13.15 4.97
CA CYS A 76 4.46 -11.87 4.61
C CYS A 76 5.41 -10.69 4.82
N TYR A 77 6.17 -10.68 5.91
CA TYR A 77 7.09 -9.58 6.24
C TYR A 77 8.20 -9.46 5.20
N THR A 78 8.85 -10.59 4.90
CA THR A 78 9.95 -10.64 3.94
C THR A 78 9.43 -10.39 2.53
N GLU A 79 8.32 -11.01 2.16
CA GLU A 79 7.75 -10.90 0.81
C GLU A 79 7.23 -9.49 0.49
N LYS A 80 6.60 -8.80 1.45
CA LYS A 80 6.23 -7.39 1.27
C LYS A 80 7.47 -6.52 1.06
N ARG A 81 8.52 -6.72 1.85
CA ARG A 81 9.80 -6.03 1.65
C ARG A 81 10.40 -6.31 0.27
N LEU A 82 10.40 -7.56 -0.19
CA LEU A 82 10.91 -7.92 -1.52
C LEU A 82 10.05 -7.34 -2.64
N TRP A 83 8.72 -7.33 -2.49
CA TRP A 83 7.80 -6.71 -3.43
C TRP A 83 8.10 -5.21 -3.60
N VAL A 84 8.29 -4.50 -2.49
CA VAL A 84 8.61 -3.07 -2.49
C VAL A 84 9.88 -2.79 -3.27
N GLU A 85 10.97 -3.52 -3.02
CA GLU A 85 12.20 -3.31 -3.79
C GLU A 85 12.03 -3.66 -5.27
N LYS A 86 11.36 -4.77 -5.58
CA LYS A 86 11.12 -5.23 -6.95
C LYS A 86 10.38 -4.19 -7.78
N HIS A 87 9.39 -3.50 -7.20
CA HIS A 87 8.48 -2.62 -7.94
C HIS A 87 8.76 -1.14 -7.75
N LEU A 88 9.27 -0.73 -6.59
CA LEU A 88 9.47 0.67 -6.20
C LEU A 88 10.95 1.04 -5.99
N GLY A 89 11.84 0.04 -5.98
CA GLY A 89 13.27 0.23 -5.77
C GLY A 89 13.68 0.30 -4.29
N PHE A 90 15.00 0.24 -4.04
CA PHE A 90 15.55 0.15 -2.69
C PHE A 90 15.23 1.37 -1.81
N ALA A 91 15.08 2.56 -2.41
CA ALA A 91 14.73 3.77 -1.68
C ALA A 91 13.37 3.65 -0.95
N TYR A 92 12.40 2.96 -1.53
CA TYR A 92 11.12 2.70 -0.86
C TYR A 92 11.20 1.57 0.15
N ALA A 93 12.13 0.65 -0.02
CA ALA A 93 12.42 -0.38 0.96
C ALA A 93 12.96 0.19 2.28
N GLU A 94 13.72 1.29 2.24
CA GLU A 94 14.14 2.05 3.43
C GLU A 94 12.99 2.82 4.08
N ARG A 95 11.89 3.02 3.35
CA ARG A 95 10.68 3.75 3.78
C ARG A 95 9.50 2.81 4.08
N LEU A 96 9.77 1.51 4.22
CA LEU A 96 8.75 0.51 4.52
C LEU A 96 8.56 0.36 6.03
N ILE A 97 7.34 0.59 6.48
CA ILE A 97 6.89 0.37 7.85
C ILE A 97 5.85 -0.74 7.83
N ILE A 98 6.13 -1.82 8.57
CA ILE A 98 5.19 -2.93 8.74
C ILE A 98 4.64 -2.86 10.16
N SER A 99 3.37 -2.50 10.30
CA SER A 99 2.71 -2.34 11.59
C SER A 99 1.27 -2.88 11.55
N PRO A 100 0.86 -3.75 12.49
CA PRO A 100 -0.54 -4.17 12.60
C PRO A 100 -1.51 -3.05 12.98
N VAL A 101 -1.00 -1.92 13.49
CA VAL A 101 -1.75 -0.79 14.04
C VAL A 101 -1.16 0.52 13.50
N LYS A 102 -1.98 1.31 12.81
CA LYS A 102 -1.55 2.47 12.00
C LYS A 102 -1.66 3.81 12.72
N ASP A 103 -2.58 3.97 13.67
CA ASP A 103 -2.78 5.20 14.45
C ASP A 103 -1.64 5.52 15.44
N LEU A 104 -0.74 4.57 15.70
CA LEU A 104 0.46 4.82 16.49
C LEU A 104 1.51 5.68 15.75
N LEU A 105 1.38 5.80 14.43
CA LEU A 105 2.31 6.55 13.58
C LEU A 105 1.79 7.97 13.42
N VAL A 106 2.69 8.95 13.56
CA VAL A 106 2.36 10.37 13.39
C VAL A 106 2.68 10.80 11.97
N GLY A 107 1.67 11.25 11.23
CA GLY A 107 1.84 11.79 9.88
C GLY A 107 0.67 12.67 9.46
N ASP A 108 0.82 13.33 8.31
CA ASP A 108 -0.19 14.27 7.80
C ASP A 108 -1.30 13.56 7.03
N TYR A 109 -0.98 12.47 6.33
CA TYR A 109 -1.93 11.72 5.51
C TYR A 109 -1.74 10.21 5.64
N LEU A 110 -2.84 9.48 5.51
CA LEU A 110 -2.86 8.03 5.30
C LEU A 110 -3.74 7.72 4.07
N ILE A 111 -3.15 7.14 3.02
CA ILE A 111 -3.85 6.65 1.84
C ILE A 111 -4.04 5.15 2.01
N ASP A 112 -5.30 4.71 2.13
CA ASP A 112 -5.65 3.35 2.54
C ASP A 112 -7.00 2.97 1.94
N ASP A 113 -7.16 1.72 1.51
CA ASP A 113 -8.44 1.22 1.00
C ASP A 113 -9.43 0.91 2.14
N TYR A 114 -8.97 0.79 3.38
CA TYR A 114 -9.82 0.61 4.55
C TYR A 114 -10.04 1.92 5.32
N LEU A 115 -11.24 2.05 5.87
CA LEU A 115 -11.61 3.15 6.77
C LEU A 115 -11.37 2.81 8.25
N GLU A 116 -11.33 1.53 8.60
CA GLU A 116 -11.29 1.08 10.00
C GLU A 116 -10.64 -0.31 10.17
N GLY A 117 -10.27 -0.64 11.40
CA GLY A 117 -9.92 -2.00 11.83
C GLY A 117 -8.42 -2.28 11.97
N LYS A 118 -7.57 -1.37 11.48
CA LYS A 118 -6.12 -1.34 11.73
C LYS A 118 -5.67 0.02 12.28
N GLY A 119 -6.59 0.80 12.84
CA GLY A 119 -6.30 2.13 13.40
C GLY A 119 -6.49 3.27 12.40
N GLN A 120 -6.91 3.02 11.16
CA GLN A 120 -7.26 4.08 10.22
C GLN A 120 -8.28 5.06 10.82
N GLU A 121 -9.26 4.52 11.55
CA GLU A 121 -10.34 5.26 12.20
C GLU A 121 -9.87 6.22 13.30
N SER A 122 -8.67 6.01 13.83
CA SER A 122 -8.05 6.80 14.90
C SER A 122 -6.78 7.53 14.46
N PHE A 123 -6.44 7.44 13.16
CA PHE A 123 -5.29 8.13 12.60
C PHE A 123 -5.48 9.65 12.72
N GLN A 124 -4.46 10.33 13.25
CA GLN A 124 -4.58 11.75 13.62
C GLN A 124 -4.49 12.70 12.41
N GLY A 125 -3.86 12.25 11.31
CA GLY A 125 -3.82 12.97 10.06
C GLY A 125 -5.07 12.76 9.21
N GLU A 126 -5.03 13.21 7.96
CA GLU A 126 -6.14 13.03 7.03
C GLU A 126 -6.12 11.64 6.39
N LEU A 127 -7.22 10.90 6.55
CA LEU A 127 -7.43 9.61 5.89
C LEU A 127 -8.00 9.83 4.48
N ILE A 128 -7.24 9.39 3.47
CA ILE A 128 -7.62 9.36 2.06
C ILE A 128 -8.09 7.94 1.72
N HIS A 129 -9.41 7.75 1.65
CA HIS A 129 -10.02 6.45 1.36
C HIS A 129 -9.84 6.06 -0.12
N PHE A 130 -8.78 5.29 -0.39
CA PHE A 130 -8.46 4.75 -1.70
C PHE A 130 -9.53 3.77 -2.16
N ALA A 131 -9.79 3.70 -3.47
CA ALA A 131 -10.92 2.97 -4.06
C ALA A 131 -12.31 3.39 -3.52
N GLY A 132 -12.40 4.48 -2.75
CA GLY A 132 -13.65 5.08 -2.27
C GLY A 132 -14.31 5.99 -3.32
N GLU A 133 -15.38 6.67 -2.91
CA GLU A 133 -16.22 7.50 -3.81
C GLU A 133 -15.43 8.62 -4.50
N HIS A 134 -14.55 9.30 -3.74
CA HIS A 134 -13.78 10.45 -4.22
C HIS A 134 -12.41 10.06 -4.79
N PHE A 135 -11.80 8.98 -4.28
CA PHE A 135 -10.44 8.55 -4.63
C PHE A 135 -10.44 7.15 -5.24
N LYS A 136 -11.23 6.96 -6.31
CA LYS A 136 -11.45 5.66 -6.97
C LYS A 136 -10.18 4.97 -7.47
N GLU A 137 -9.15 5.74 -7.79
CA GLU A 137 -7.89 5.27 -8.37
C GLU A 137 -6.78 6.30 -8.16
N TRP A 138 -5.53 5.90 -8.43
CA TRP A 138 -4.34 6.73 -8.26
C TRP A 138 -4.38 8.07 -8.99
N ASN A 139 -5.05 8.16 -10.15
CA ASN A 139 -5.18 9.44 -10.86
C ASN A 139 -5.97 10.49 -10.06
N ALA A 140 -6.98 10.06 -9.30
CA ALA A 140 -7.74 10.97 -8.44
C ALA A 140 -6.89 11.42 -7.24
N VAL A 141 -6.15 10.50 -6.63
CA VAL A 141 -5.22 10.78 -5.53
C VAL A 141 -4.13 11.75 -5.97
N MET A 142 -3.43 11.46 -7.06
CA MET A 142 -2.38 12.33 -7.59
C MET A 142 -2.89 13.74 -7.89
N ARG A 143 -4.12 13.87 -8.43
CA ARG A 143 -4.74 15.18 -8.66
C ARG A 143 -4.98 15.94 -7.36
N TYR A 144 -5.46 15.28 -6.32
CA TYR A 144 -5.69 15.88 -5.00
C TYR A 144 -4.40 16.42 -4.38
N PHE A 145 -3.31 15.64 -4.45
CA PHE A 145 -2.00 16.06 -3.98
C PHE A 145 -1.27 17.05 -4.92
N GLY A 146 -1.85 17.34 -6.09
CA GLY A 146 -1.24 18.17 -7.12
C GLY A 146 0.08 17.60 -7.64
N LEU A 147 0.16 16.27 -7.76
CA LEU A 147 1.32 15.56 -8.30
C LEU A 147 1.23 15.53 -9.83
N THR A 148 2.32 15.88 -10.49
CA THR A 148 2.46 15.80 -11.95
C THR A 148 3.46 14.71 -12.31
N LYS A 149 3.15 13.88 -13.32
CA LYS A 149 4.15 12.99 -13.88
C LYS A 149 5.27 13.86 -14.43
N ALA A 150 6.47 13.71 -13.91
CA ALA A 150 7.65 14.29 -14.53
C ALA A 150 7.77 13.66 -15.92
N PHE A 151 7.51 14.44 -16.97
CA PHE A 151 7.88 14.03 -18.32
C PHE A 151 9.40 13.94 -18.34
N LYS A 152 9.93 12.73 -18.29
CA LYS A 152 11.32 12.45 -18.66
C LYS A 152 11.37 12.14 -20.15
#